data_AF-A0A1C5NH74-F1
#
_entry.id   AF-A0A1C5NH74-F1
#
_cell.length_a   1.000
_cell.length_b   1.000
_cell.length_c   1.000
_cell.angle_alpha   90.00
_cell.angle_beta   90.00
_cell.angle_gamma   90.00
#
_symmetry.space_group_name_H-M   'P 1'
#
loop_
_entity.id
_entity.type
_entity.pdbx_description
1 polymer ?
#
loop_
_entity_poly.entity_id
_entity_poly.type
_entity_poly.pdbx_seq_one_letter_code
_entity_poly.pdbx_strand_id
1 'polypeptide(L)'
;MYIENIVIGTPIVPPCSIFGKNLTDWDTNEKDKTHYTEERFLPKILVDIGATKSVSEIRRNRKDLVINLDGLSYKEIKLGKRKFFILVGN
;
A
#
# COMPACT_ATOMS: atom_id res chain seq x y z
N MET A 1 2.12 7.74 -13.24
CA MET A 1 2.87 6.74 -12.43
C MET A 1 1.88 6.04 -11.53
N TYR A 2 1.91 4.71 -11.43
CA TYR A 2 0.98 3.95 -10.58
C TYR A 2 1.72 3.43 -9.37
N ILE A 3 1.19 3.70 -8.18
CA ILE A 3 1.71 3.16 -6.93
C ILE A 3 1.18 1.74 -6.78
N GLU A 4 2.08 0.80 -6.53
CA GLU A 4 1.77 -0.62 -6.35
C GLU A 4 2.10 -1.06 -4.92
N ASN A 5 3.11 -0.47 -4.30
CA ASN A 5 3.56 -0.85 -2.98
C ASN A 5 3.24 0.25 -1.97
N ILE A 6 2.77 -0.15 -0.79
CA ILE A 6 2.41 0.74 0.30
C ILE A 6 3.16 0.26 1.53
N VAL A 7 3.96 1.14 2.12
CA VAL A 7 4.67 0.90 3.37
C VAL A 7 4.06 1.81 4.42
N ILE A 8 3.59 1.19 5.50
CA ILE A 8 2.97 1.89 6.62
C ILE A 8 3.89 1.82 7.84
N GLY A 9 4.21 2.96 8.44
CA GLY A 9 5.08 3.03 9.62
C GLY A 9 6.49 2.49 9.37
N THR A 10 7.11 1.92 10.41
CA THR A 10 8.48 1.40 10.33
C THR A 10 8.48 -0.11 10.15
N PRO A 11 8.66 -0.64 8.91
CA PRO A 11 8.63 -2.08 8.69
C PRO A 11 9.82 -2.77 9.35
N ILE A 12 9.61 -3.97 9.90
CA ILE A 12 10.68 -4.79 10.49
C ILE A 12 11.71 -5.19 9.44
N VAL A 13 11.23 -5.46 8.23
CA VAL A 13 12.04 -5.89 7.09
C VAL A 13 12.14 -4.77 6.07
N PRO A 14 13.32 -4.57 5.44
CA PRO A 14 13.48 -3.58 4.40
C PRO A 14 12.47 -3.80 3.26
N PRO A 15 11.73 -2.77 2.82
CA PRO A 15 10.81 -2.87 1.68
C PRO A 15 11.46 -3.42 0.41
N CYS A 16 12.74 -3.13 0.19
CA CYS A 16 13.50 -3.68 -0.93
C CYS A 16 13.64 -5.21 -0.92
N SER A 17 13.63 -5.83 0.26
CA SER A 17 13.67 -7.29 0.40
C SER A 17 12.31 -7.96 0.18
N ILE A 18 11.21 -7.19 0.24
CA ILE A 18 9.84 -7.70 0.08
C ILE A 18 9.32 -7.44 -1.33
N PHE A 19 9.53 -6.24 -1.86
CA PHE A 19 8.99 -5.82 -3.16
C PHE A 19 10.02 -5.92 -4.29
N GLY A 20 11.31 -5.80 -3.99
CA GLY A 20 12.37 -5.82 -4.99
C GLY A 20 12.82 -7.24 -5.31
N LYS A 21 13.01 -7.55 -6.60
CA LYS A 21 13.70 -8.78 -7.01
C LYS A 21 15.20 -8.73 -6.68
N ASN A 22 15.79 -7.53 -6.79
CA ASN A 22 17.19 -7.21 -6.50
C ASN A 22 17.31 -5.70 -6.17
N LEU A 23 18.41 -5.28 -5.54
CA LEU A 23 18.65 -3.87 -5.18
C LEU A 23 18.64 -2.91 -6.38
N THR A 24 19.14 -3.35 -7.54
CA THR A 24 19.10 -2.55 -8.77
C THR A 24 17.66 -2.34 -9.26
N ASP A 25 16.83 -3.39 -9.19
CA ASP A 25 15.42 -3.31 -9.59
C ASP A 25 14.61 -2.41 -8.63
N TRP A 26 14.98 -2.48 -7.34
CA TRP A 26 14.44 -1.59 -6.32
C TRP A 26 14.70 -0.11 -6.60
N ASP A 27 15.97 0.27 -6.83
CA ASP A 27 16.34 1.68 -7.02
C ASP A 27 15.82 2.26 -8.35
N THR A 28 15.70 1.43 -9.38
CA THR A 28 15.35 1.91 -10.73
C THR A 28 13.84 1.96 -10.99
N ASN A 29 13.05 1.09 -10.33
CA ASN A 29 11.61 0.95 -10.64
C ASN A 29 10.72 0.92 -9.39
N GLU A 30 10.98 0.02 -8.45
CA GLU A 30 10.02 -0.27 -7.37
C GLU A 30 9.96 0.86 -6.33
N LYS A 31 11.06 1.58 -6.10
CA LYS A 31 11.12 2.71 -5.17
C LYS A 31 10.14 3.82 -5.55
N ASP A 32 10.06 4.17 -6.84
CA ASP A 32 9.14 5.21 -7.29
C ASP A 32 7.67 4.76 -7.32
N LYS A 33 7.42 3.45 -7.26
CA LYS A 33 6.07 2.86 -7.11
C LYS A 33 5.71 2.57 -5.65
N THR A 34 6.59 2.89 -4.70
CA THR A 34 6.38 2.64 -3.28
C THR A 34 5.96 3.92 -2.57
N HIS A 35 4.79 3.89 -1.96
CA HIS A 35 4.29 4.97 -1.13
C HIS A 35 4.57 4.69 0.35
N TYR A 36 5.16 5.66 1.05
CA TYR A 36 5.42 5.58 2.48
C TYR A 36 4.44 6.49 3.22
N THR A 37 3.79 5.96 4.25
CA THR A 37 2.80 6.72 5.03
C THR A 37 2.75 6.25 6.48
N GLU A 38 2.36 7.13 7.39
CA GLU A 38 2.05 6.77 8.79
C GLU A 38 0.55 6.50 8.99
N GLU A 39 -0.26 6.77 7.95
CA GLU A 39 -1.70 6.52 7.99
C GLU A 39 -1.98 5.02 8.02
N ARG A 40 -2.81 4.57 8.96
CA ARG A 40 -3.18 3.16 9.14
C ARG A 40 -4.57 2.85 8.58
N PHE A 41 -5.38 3.87 8.30
CA PHE A 41 -6.70 3.66 7.74
C PHE A 41 -6.63 3.45 6.22
N LEU A 42 -6.78 2.18 5.80
CA LEU A 42 -6.58 1.74 4.42
C LEU A 42 -7.36 2.58 3.37
N PRO A 43 -8.65 2.93 3.57
CA PRO A 43 -9.37 3.74 2.61
C PRO A 43 -8.77 5.12 2.36
N LYS A 44 -8.17 5.74 3.38
CA LYS A 44 -7.58 7.07 3.26
C LYS A 44 -6.26 7.01 2.49
N ILE A 45 -5.45 5.98 2.75
CA ILE A 45 -4.23 5.69 1.96
C ILE A 45 -4.60 5.48 0.48
N LEU A 46 -5.64 4.70 0.20
CA LEU A 46 -6.09 4.45 -1.17
C LEU A 46 -6.57 5.71 -1.91
N VAL A 47 -7.13 6.67 -1.19
CA VAL A 47 -7.47 7.98 -1.75
C VAL A 47 -6.20 8.78 -2.04
N ASP A 48 -5.26 8.80 -1.10
CA ASP A 48 -4.03 9.59 -1.17
C ASP A 48 -3.15 9.17 -2.37
N ILE A 49 -3.00 7.87 -2.60
CA ILE A 49 -2.27 7.34 -3.77
C ILE A 49 -3.06 7.44 -5.08
N GLY A 50 -4.27 8.02 -5.08
CA GLY A 50 -5.13 8.16 -6.26
C GLY A 50 -5.70 6.84 -6.78
N ALA A 51 -5.84 5.81 -5.93
CA ALA A 51 -6.47 4.54 -6.31
C ALA A 51 -8.01 4.65 -6.36
N THR A 52 -8.60 5.56 -5.59
CA THR A 52 -10.04 5.87 -5.59
C THR A 52 -10.28 7.37 -5.48
N LYS A 53 -11.49 7.85 -5.81
CA LYS A 53 -11.83 9.27 -5.71
C LYS A 53 -12.12 9.72 -4.28
N SER A 54 -12.62 8.82 -3.42
CA SER A 54 -12.98 9.17 -2.04
C SER A 54 -13.13 7.93 -1.14
N VAL A 55 -13.00 8.12 0.17
CA VAL A 55 -13.27 7.08 1.18
C VAL A 55 -14.71 6.56 1.07
N SER A 56 -15.67 7.44 0.80
CA SER A 56 -17.09 7.08 0.65
C SER A 56 -17.33 6.10 -0.49
N GLU A 57 -16.55 6.19 -1.58
CA GLU A 57 -16.63 5.26 -2.69
C GLU A 57 -16.21 3.84 -2.28
N ILE A 58 -15.14 3.72 -1.49
CA ILE A 58 -14.72 2.43 -0.91
C ILE A 58 -15.80 1.91 0.04
N ARG A 59 -16.33 2.74 0.94
CA ARG A 59 -17.40 2.33 1.86
C ARG A 59 -18.66 1.82 1.15
N ARG A 60 -18.97 2.34 -0.04
CA ARG A 60 -20.11 1.88 -0.84
C ARG A 60 -19.81 0.61 -1.64
N ASN A 61 -18.65 0.56 -2.30
CA ASN A 61 -18.34 -0.46 -3.31
C ASN A 61 -17.49 -1.62 -2.78
N ARG A 62 -16.65 -1.39 -1.77
CA ARG A 62 -15.62 -2.30 -1.25
C ARG A 62 -15.48 -2.17 0.27
N LYS A 63 -16.54 -2.55 0.98
CA LYS A 63 -16.60 -2.54 2.46
C LYS A 63 -15.50 -3.38 3.10
N ASP A 64 -15.03 -4.41 2.40
CA ASP A 64 -13.91 -5.27 2.79
C ASP A 64 -12.58 -4.52 2.95
N LEU A 65 -12.41 -3.38 2.26
CA LEU A 65 -11.21 -2.54 2.37
C LEU A 65 -11.33 -1.45 3.43
N VAL A 66 -12.46 -1.36 4.15
CA VAL A 66 -12.69 -0.39 5.22
C VAL A 66 -12.14 -0.95 6.53
N ILE A 67 -10.82 -1.08 6.60
CA ILE A 67 -10.11 -1.64 7.75
C ILE A 67 -8.99 -0.70 8.20
N ASN A 68 -8.65 -0.78 9.48
CA ASN A 68 -7.42 -0.21 10.02
C ASN A 68 -6.31 -1.26 9.99
N LEU A 69 -5.10 -0.80 9.76
CA LEU A 69 -3.87 -1.59 9.72
C LEU A 69 -3.06 -1.29 10.98
N ASP A 70 -3.62 -1.69 12.12
CA ASP A 70 -3.08 -1.36 13.44
C ASP A 70 -1.93 -2.28 13.88
N GLY A 71 -1.81 -3.45 13.27
CA GLY A 71 -0.81 -4.46 13.59
C GLY A 71 0.13 -4.76 12.43
N LEU A 72 1.34 -5.20 12.80
CA LEU A 72 2.36 -5.67 11.88
C LEU A 72 1.81 -6.77 10.97
N SER A 73 1.73 -6.48 9.69
CA SER A 73 1.07 -7.35 8.73
C SER A 73 1.53 -7.09 7.31
N TYR A 74 1.38 -8.10 6.47
CA TYR A 74 1.52 -7.99 5.04
C TYR A 74 0.18 -8.32 4.39
N LYS A 75 -0.30 -7.49 3.47
CA LYS A 75 -1.59 -7.67 2.81
C LYS A 75 -1.49 -7.38 1.32
N GLU A 76 -2.11 -8.25 0.54
CA GLU A 76 -2.36 -8.02 -0.88
C GLU A 76 -3.80 -7.62 -1.08
N ILE A 77 -4.02 -6.47 -1.72
CA ILE A 77 -5.36 -5.98 -2.03
C ILE A 77 -5.50 -5.81 -3.53
N LYS A 78 -6.68 -6.16 -4.04
CA LYS A 78 -7.03 -5.93 -5.45
C LYS A 78 -8.17 -4.92 -5.51
N LEU A 79 -8.00 -3.84 -6.25
CA LEU A 79 -9.03 -2.83 -6.51
C LEU A 79 -9.23 -2.69 -8.02
N GLY A 80 -10.32 -3.26 -8.53
CA GLY A 80 -10.58 -3.33 -9.97
C GLY A 80 -9.48 -4.13 -10.70
N LYS A 81 -8.75 -3.46 -11.60
CA LYS A 81 -7.62 -4.06 -12.34
C LYS A 81 -6.27 -3.88 -11.65
N ARG A 82 -6.17 -3.03 -10.61
CA ARG A 82 -4.92 -2.76 -9.89
C ARG A 82 -4.77 -3.71 -8.70
N LYS A 83 -3.53 -4.10 -8.41
CA LYS A 83 -3.14 -4.80 -7.18
C LYS A 83 -2.23 -3.88 -6.38
N PHE A 84 -2.39 -3.89 -5.07
CA PHE A 84 -1.49 -3.20 -4.15
C PHE A 84 -0.98 -4.17 -3.09
N PHE A 85 0.28 -3.99 -2.74
CA PHE A 85 0.95 -4.75 -1.70
C PHE A 85 1.23 -3.83 -0.53
N ILE A 86 0.71 -4.17 0.63
CA ILE A 86 0.79 -3.35 1.84
C ILE A 86 1.69 -4.04 2.85
N LEU A 87 2.74 -3.35 3.28
CA LEU A 87 3.64 -3.77 4.33
C LEU A 87 3.44 -2.84 5.53
N VAL A 88 2.98 -3.39 6.64
CA VAL A 88 2.69 -2.65 7.87
C VAL A 88 3.80 -2.91 8.88
N GLY A 89 4.44 -1.82 9.29
CA GLY A 89 5.44 -1.75 10.33
C GLY A 89 4.91 -1.32 11.69
N ASN A 90 5.82 -1.23 12.65
CA ASN A 90 5.52 -0.71 13.99
C ASN A 90 5.40 0.82 13.97
#